data_AF-A0A3D0G6T6-F1
#
_entry.id   AF-A0A3D0G6T6-F1
#
_cell.length_a   1.000
_cell.length_b   1.000
_cell.length_c   1.000
_cell.angle_alpha   90.00
_cell.angle_beta   90.00
_cell.angle_gamma   90.00
#
_symmetry.space_group_name_H-M   'P 1'
#
loop_
_entity.id
_entity.type
_entity.pdbx_description
1 polymer ?
#
loop_
_entity_poly.entity_id
_entity_poly.type
_entity_poly.pdbx_seq_one_letter_code
_entity_poly.pdbx_strand_id
1 'polypeptide(L)'
;MAKGYWIARVDVHDLDVYMTYVAANAVPFAKYGAKFLVRGGTYQTKEGSSRSRNVVIEFPSYQAALDCYQSDEYQAAKALRDPVSEGDLVIIEGYEG
;
A
#
# COMPACT_ATOMS: atom_id res chain seq x y z
N MET A 1 2.34 -2.68 21.26
CA MET A 1 1.40 -1.94 20.40
C MET A 1 1.25 -2.78 19.16
N ALA A 2 0.02 -3.15 18.83
CA ALA A 2 -0.23 -3.97 17.67
C ALA A 2 0.33 -3.32 16.40
N LYS A 3 0.83 -4.19 15.51
CA LYS A 3 1.34 -3.79 14.19
C LYS A 3 0.23 -3.13 13.36
N GLY A 4 0.62 -2.35 12.37
CA GLY A 4 -0.31 -1.82 11.37
C GLY A 4 -0.13 -2.55 10.06
N TYR A 5 -1.21 -2.80 9.33
CA TYR A 5 -1.16 -3.41 8.01
C TYR A 5 -1.89 -2.56 6.99
N TRP A 6 -1.20 -2.24 5.89
CA TRP A 6 -1.85 -1.77 4.68
C TRP A 6 -2.16 -2.96 3.79
N ILE A 7 -3.42 -3.12 3.42
CA ILE A 7 -3.89 -4.10 2.45
C ILE A 7 -4.35 -3.31 1.23
N ALA A 8 -3.50 -3.23 0.21
CA ALA A 8 -3.78 -2.49 -1.01
C ALA A 8 -4.09 -3.44 -2.17
N ARG A 9 -5.18 -3.19 -2.86
CA ARG A 9 -5.56 -3.89 -4.10
C ARG A 9 -5.71 -2.83 -5.18
N VAL A 10 -5.07 -3.00 -6.32
CA VAL A 10 -4.95 -1.94 -7.33
C VAL A 10 -5.09 -2.54 -8.73
N ASP A 11 -5.87 -1.88 -9.58
CA ASP A 11 -5.83 -2.04 -11.03
C ASP A 11 -5.03 -0.89 -11.63
N VAL A 12 -4.01 -1.24 -12.42
CA VAL A 12 -3.08 -0.27 -13.01
C VAL A 12 -3.39 -0.15 -14.49
N HIS A 13 -3.67 1.07 -14.95
CA HIS A 13 -4.03 1.36 -16.34
C HIS A 13 -2.84 1.88 -17.16
N ASP A 14 -1.85 2.48 -16.50
CA ASP A 14 -0.58 2.91 -17.10
C ASP A 14 0.57 2.49 -16.18
N LEU A 15 1.34 1.49 -16.60
CA LEU A 15 2.42 0.94 -15.79
C LEU A 15 3.60 1.90 -15.68
N ASP A 16 3.90 2.67 -16.73
CA ASP A 16 5.08 3.53 -16.78
C ASP A 16 4.93 4.69 -15.78
N VAL A 17 3.76 5.34 -15.76
CA VAL A 17 3.44 6.37 -14.78
C VAL A 17 3.34 5.76 -13.38
N TYR A 18 2.74 4.58 -13.24
CA TYR A 18 2.65 3.90 -11.95
C TYR A 18 4.02 3.60 -11.32
N MET A 19 5.04 3.31 -12.14
CA MET A 19 6.41 3.11 -11.64
C MET A 19 7.02 4.39 -11.03
N THR A 20 6.56 5.57 -11.44
CA THR A 20 6.98 6.83 -10.79
C THR A 20 6.43 6.93 -9.37
N TYR A 21 5.18 6.51 -9.13
CA TYR A 21 4.61 6.35 -7.79
C TYR A 21 5.40 5.33 -6.96
N VAL A 22 5.76 4.19 -7.57
CA VAL A 22 6.55 3.14 -6.89
C VAL A 22 7.91 3.64 -6.44
N ALA A 23 8.55 4.52 -7.22
CA ALA A 23 9.80 5.17 -6.81
C ALA A 23 9.56 6.21 -5.71
N ALA A 24 8.57 7.08 -5.86
CA ALA A 24 8.27 8.16 -4.92
C ALA A 24 7.86 7.65 -3.53
N ASN A 25 7.10 6.55 -3.46
CA ASN A 25 6.61 6.02 -2.18
C ASN A 25 7.69 5.36 -1.31
N ALA A 26 8.87 5.07 -1.86
CA ALA A 26 9.96 4.47 -1.10
C ALA A 26 10.41 5.36 0.08
N VAL A 27 10.34 6.68 -0.07
CA VAL A 27 10.73 7.65 0.95
C VAL A 27 9.81 7.59 2.19
N PRO A 28 8.48 7.80 2.08
CA PRO A 28 7.61 7.69 3.24
C PRO A 28 7.62 6.26 3.81
N PHE A 29 7.66 5.22 2.98
CA PHE A 29 7.74 3.85 3.49
C PHE A 29 8.97 3.59 4.35
N ALA A 30 10.15 4.05 3.94
CA ALA A 30 11.35 3.96 4.76
C ALA A 30 11.22 4.76 6.06
N LYS A 31 10.71 5.99 5.98
CA LYS A 31 10.51 6.91 7.13
C LYS A 31 9.63 6.31 8.23
N TYR A 32 8.57 5.61 7.85
CA TYR A 32 7.59 5.04 8.79
C TYR A 32 7.84 3.56 9.13
N GLY A 33 8.99 3.00 8.73
CA GLY A 33 9.38 1.63 9.07
C GLY A 33 8.55 0.55 8.37
N ALA A 34 8.07 0.84 7.16
CA ALA A 34 7.24 -0.06 6.39
C ALA A 34 8.03 -1.27 5.87
N LYS A 35 7.42 -2.46 5.95
CA LYS A 35 7.96 -3.71 5.44
C LYS A 35 6.96 -4.37 4.49
N PHE A 36 7.35 -4.54 3.23
CA PHE A 36 6.52 -5.26 2.26
C PHE A 36 6.49 -6.75 2.59
N LEU A 37 5.29 -7.29 2.82
CA LEU A 37 5.06 -8.73 2.97
C LEU A 37 4.58 -9.35 1.64
N VAL A 38 3.75 -8.61 0.90
CA VAL A 38 3.27 -8.98 -0.44
C VAL A 38 3.42 -7.77 -1.35
N ARG A 39 3.91 -7.95 -2.58
CA ARG A 39 4.14 -6.85 -3.54
C ARG A 39 3.84 -7.25 -4.99
N GLY A 40 2.60 -7.66 -5.26
CA GLY A 40 2.16 -8.08 -6.60
C GLY A 40 2.60 -9.48 -7.01
N GLY A 41 2.66 -10.41 -6.06
CA GLY A 41 2.93 -11.83 -6.34
C GLY A 41 1.74 -12.53 -7.01
N THR A 42 1.98 -13.74 -7.52
CA THR A 42 0.94 -14.62 -8.08
C THR A 42 -0.14 -14.91 -7.04
N TYR A 43 -1.40 -14.81 -7.44
CA TYR A 43 -2.55 -15.06 -6.56
C TYR A 43 -3.66 -15.80 -7.30
N GLN A 44 -4.61 -16.34 -6.55
CA GLN A 44 -5.86 -16.88 -7.06
C GLN A 44 -7.00 -16.32 -6.22
N THR A 45 -8.02 -15.75 -6.86
CA THR A 45 -9.25 -15.37 -6.19
C THR A 45 -10.05 -16.64 -5.89
N LYS A 46 -10.19 -16.99 -4.61
CA LYS A 46 -10.97 -18.17 -4.20
C LYS A 46 -12.46 -17.86 -4.06
N GLU A 47 -12.79 -16.64 -3.65
CA GLU A 47 -14.16 -16.14 -3.47
C GLU A 47 -14.22 -14.66 -3.84
N GLY A 48 -15.39 -14.20 -4.31
CA GLY A 48 -15.63 -12.80 -4.65
C GLY A 48 -14.82 -12.29 -5.84
N SER A 49 -14.33 -11.05 -5.74
CA SER A 49 -13.50 -10.41 -6.76
C SER A 49 -12.16 -9.94 -6.18
N SER A 50 -11.18 -9.76 -7.07
CA SER A 50 -9.87 -9.20 -6.73
C SER A 50 -9.41 -8.29 -7.86
N ARG A 51 -8.46 -7.40 -7.55
CA ARG A 51 -7.78 -6.52 -8.51
C ARG A 51 -6.47 -7.15 -8.97
N SER A 52 -5.98 -6.70 -10.13
CA SER A 52 -4.81 -7.24 -10.81
C SER A 52 -3.51 -7.20 -10.01
N ARG A 53 -3.39 -6.28 -9.03
CA ARG A 53 -2.24 -6.15 -8.14
C ARG A 53 -2.65 -6.14 -6.67
N ASN A 54 -2.01 -6.98 -5.86
CA ASN A 54 -2.27 -7.09 -4.42
C ASN A 54 -0.98 -6.83 -3.62
N VAL A 55 -1.06 -6.01 -2.57
CA VAL A 55 0.07 -5.58 -1.76
C VAL A 55 -0.32 -5.63 -0.28
N VAL A 56 0.59 -6.15 0.55
CA VAL A 56 0.47 -6.13 2.02
C VAL A 56 1.74 -5.53 2.58
N ILE A 57 1.59 -4.50 3.41
CA ILE A 57 2.70 -3.77 4.03
C ILE A 57 2.48 -3.75 5.54
N GLU A 58 3.48 -4.22 6.28
CA GLU A 58 3.53 -4.17 7.75
C GLU A 58 4.22 -2.88 8.21
N PHE A 59 3.69 -2.29 9.28
CA PHE A 59 4.24 -1.12 9.96
C PHE A 59 4.52 -1.46 11.44
N PRO A 60 5.45 -0.75 12.09
CA PRO A 60 5.82 -1.02 13.48
C PRO A 60 4.66 -0.85 14.47
N SER A 61 3.65 -0.04 14.14
CA SER A 61 2.38 0.11 14.85
C SER A 61 1.24 0.51 13.91
N TYR A 62 -0.01 0.35 14.33
CA TYR A 62 -1.18 0.87 13.60
C TYR A 62 -1.10 2.38 13.38
N GLN A 63 -0.67 3.15 14.39
CA GLN A 63 -0.50 4.59 14.26
C GLN A 63 0.54 4.97 13.20
N ALA A 64 1.69 4.26 13.15
CA ALA A 64 2.70 4.52 12.12
C ALA A 64 2.16 4.29 10.70
N ALA A 65 1.25 3.32 10.55
CA ALA A 65 0.56 3.07 9.28
C ALA A 65 -0.38 4.22 8.90
N LEU A 66 -1.12 4.78 9.86
CA LEU A 66 -1.98 5.95 9.64
C LEU A 66 -1.15 7.20 9.32
N ASP A 67 -0.11 7.47 10.09
CA ASP A 67 0.76 8.63 9.93
C ASP A 67 1.46 8.59 8.56
N CYS A 68 1.90 7.40 8.13
CA CYS A 68 2.46 7.22 6.80
C CYS A 68 1.45 7.61 5.71
N TYR A 69 0.18 7.22 5.86
CA TYR A 69 -0.84 7.53 4.87
C TYR A 69 -1.14 9.04 4.85
N GLN A 70 -1.19 9.67 6.02
CA GLN A 70 -1.52 11.09 6.15
C GLN A 70 -0.34 12.02 5.82
N SER A 71 0.88 11.49 5.73
CA SER A 71 2.07 12.29 5.42
C SER A 71 2.00 12.99 4.07
N ASP A 72 2.51 14.21 4.02
CA ASP A 72 2.58 15.02 2.80
C ASP A 72 3.36 14.29 1.70
N GLU A 73 4.45 13.59 2.07
CA GLU A 73 5.27 12.85 1.11
C GLU A 73 4.52 11.68 0.48
N TYR A 74 3.70 10.95 1.26
CA TYR A 74 2.89 9.87 0.71
C TYR A 74 1.70 10.40 -0.10
N GLN A 75 1.03 11.47 0.35
CA GLN A 75 -0.06 12.08 -0.42
C GLN A 75 0.44 12.62 -1.77
N ALA A 76 1.62 13.23 -1.79
CA ALA A 76 2.28 13.65 -3.03
C ALA A 76 2.59 12.46 -3.96
N ALA A 77 3.12 11.35 -3.41
CA ALA A 77 3.32 10.13 -4.20
C ALA A 77 2.00 9.55 -4.71
N LYS A 78 0.95 9.51 -3.88
CA LYS A 78 -0.38 9.00 -4.24
C LYS A 78 -1.01 9.81 -5.38
N ALA A 79 -0.81 11.12 -5.43
CA ALA A 79 -1.29 11.96 -6.53
C ALA A 79 -0.74 11.51 -7.91
N LEU A 80 0.44 10.88 -7.95
CA LEU A 80 1.00 10.29 -9.17
C LEU A 80 0.23 9.02 -9.62
N ARG A 81 -0.31 8.23 -8.67
CA ARG A 81 -1.02 6.98 -8.99
C ARG A 81 -2.50 7.15 -9.26
N ASP A 82 -3.14 8.14 -8.65
CA ASP A 82 -4.59 8.36 -8.74
C ASP A 82 -5.14 8.46 -10.18
N PRO A 83 -4.49 9.16 -11.14
CA PRO A 83 -5.02 9.24 -12.52
C PRO A 83 -4.79 7.96 -13.34
N VAL A 84 -3.93 7.04 -12.89
CA VAL A 84 -3.45 5.89 -13.67
C VAL A 84 -3.76 4.55 -13.02
N SER A 85 -4.50 4.57 -11.90
CA SER A 85 -4.88 3.37 -11.20
C SER A 85 -6.16 3.54 -10.40
N GLU A 86 -6.93 2.47 -10.29
CA GLU A 86 -8.03 2.38 -9.34
C GLU A 86 -7.57 1.46 -8.20
N GLY A 87 -7.82 1.82 -6.94
CA GLY A 87 -7.36 0.97 -5.85
C GLY A 87 -8.11 1.13 -4.55
N ASP A 88 -8.25 0.00 -3.86
CA ASP A 88 -8.76 -0.09 -2.50
C ASP A 88 -7.57 -0.18 -1.57
N LEU A 89 -7.59 0.58 -0.48
CA LEU A 89 -6.60 0.49 0.58
C LEU A 89 -7.32 0.40 1.92
N VAL A 90 -7.03 -0.67 2.66
CA VAL A 90 -7.44 -0.81 4.06
C VAL A 90 -6.21 -0.66 4.93
N ILE A 91 -6.30 0.17 5.97
CA ILE A 91 -5.32 0.25 7.05
C ILE A 91 -5.98 -0.43 8.25
N ILE A 92 -5.35 -1.47 8.78
CA ILE A 92 -5.93 -2.29 9.85
C ILE A 92 -4.89 -2.58 10.93
N GLU A 93 -5.35 -2.62 12.18
CA GLU A 93 -4.53 -3.02 13.32
C GLU A 93 -4.33 -4.54 13.35
N GLY A 94 -3.13 -4.96 13.76
CA GLY A 94 -2.76 -6.35 13.90
C GLY A 94 -3.35 -7.03 15.12
N TYR A 95 -3.48 -8.35 15.04
CA TYR A 95 -3.85 -9.18 16.18
C TYR A 95 -2.58 -9.77 16.82
N GLU A 96 -2.45 -9.64 18.15
CA GLU A 96 -1.27 -10.11 18.91
C GLU A 96 -1.48 -11.49 19.57
N GLY A 97 -2.69 -12.07 19.49
CA GLY A 97 -3.06 -13.35 20.14
C GLY A 97 -3.86 -13.14 21.42
#